data_AF-A0A2V9ZBT9-F1
#
_entry.id   AF-A0A2V9ZBT9-F1
#
_cell.length_a   1.000
_cell.length_b   1.000
_cell.length_c   1.000
_cell.angle_alpha   90.00
_cell.angle_beta   90.00
_cell.angle_gamma   90.00
#
_symmetry.space_group_name_H-M   'P 1'
#
loop_
_entity.id
_entity.type
_entity.pdbx_description
1 polymer ?
#
loop_
_entity_poly.entity_id
_entity_poly.type
_entity_poly.pdbx_seq_one_letter_code
_entity_poly.pdbx_strand_id
1 'polypeptide(L)'
;MYSKVSFATFDPLVRDVPQFCDLCIASAPVFAYEFATSDENDETRFLKGFCCAPCAPDLVKKLADIESRAWAEEEAALEASELVTP
;
A
#
# COMPACT_ATOMS: atom_id res chain seq x y z
N MET A 1 -7.24 -11.27 1.99
CA MET A 1 -6.53 -10.06 2.52
C MET A 1 -6.81 -8.86 1.61
N TYR A 2 -7.20 -7.68 2.10
CA TYR A 2 -7.52 -6.52 1.24
C TYR A 2 -6.49 -5.39 1.40
N SER A 3 -5.91 -4.96 0.28
CA SER A 3 -4.94 -3.87 0.23
C SER A 3 -5.51 -2.72 -0.59
N LYS A 4 -5.40 -1.47 -0.14
CA LYS A 4 -5.90 -0.32 -0.91
C LYS A 4 -4.95 0.87 -0.79
N VAL A 5 -4.64 1.52 -1.91
CA VAL A 5 -3.97 2.83 -1.94
C VAL A 5 -4.92 3.85 -2.53
N SER A 6 -4.93 5.04 -1.96
CA SER A 6 -5.65 6.18 -2.50
C SER A 6 -4.69 7.37 -2.54
N PHE A 7 -4.70 8.08 -3.66
CA PHE A 7 -3.92 9.30 -3.85
C PHE A 7 -4.87 10.49 -3.95
N ALA A 8 -4.52 11.58 -3.27
CA ALA A 8 -5.22 12.84 -3.35
C ALA A 8 -4.23 13.98 -3.58
N THR A 9 -4.68 15.02 -4.27
CA THR A 9 -3.99 16.31 -4.24
C THR A 9 -4.23 16.99 -2.89
N PHE A 10 -3.33 17.88 -2.49
CA PHE A 10 -3.44 18.66 -1.27
C PHE A 10 -3.18 20.13 -1.56
N ASP A 11 -3.64 21.02 -0.69
CA ASP A 11 -3.36 22.45 -0.80
C ASP A 11 -1.94 22.74 -0.27
N PRO A 12 -1.01 23.25 -1.10
CA PRO A 12 0.37 23.53 -0.69
C PRO A 12 0.49 24.67 0.33
N LEU A 13 -0.58 25.43 0.58
CA LEU A 13 -0.63 26.46 1.63
C LEU A 13 -0.97 25.89 3.01
N VAL A 14 -1.32 24.60 3.10
CA VAL A 14 -1.57 23.92 4.37
C VAL A 14 -0.24 23.66 5.07
N ARG A 15 -0.12 24.14 6.31
CA ARG A 15 1.13 24.13 7.10
C ARG A 15 1.72 22.76 7.42
N ASP A 16 0.95 21.69 7.29
CA ASP A 16 1.35 20.34 7.69
C ASP A 16 1.90 19.48 6.53
N VAL A 17 2.13 20.08 5.36
CA VAL A 17 2.78 19.37 4.25
C VAL A 17 4.30 19.38 4.44
N PRO A 18 4.98 18.22 4.45
CA PRO A 18 6.43 18.16 4.56
C PRO A 18 7.09 18.77 3.32
N GLN A 19 8.27 19.36 3.49
CA GLN A 19 9.05 19.92 2.37
C GLN A 19 9.57 18.84 1.42
N PHE A 20 9.71 17.61 1.90
CA PHE A 20 10.25 16.49 1.17
C PHE A 20 9.27 15.31 1.22
N CYS A 21 9.27 14.53 0.13
CA CYS A 21 8.56 13.28 -0.01
C CYS A 21 8.96 12.31 1.11
N ASP A 22 7.98 11.70 1.78
CA ASP A 22 8.21 10.78 2.90
C ASP A 22 8.90 9.48 2.45
N LEU A 23 8.91 9.20 1.14
CA LEU A 23 9.50 7.99 0.58
C LEU A 23 10.95 8.16 0.15
N CYS A 24 11.27 9.23 -0.59
CA CYS A 24 12.61 9.45 -1.13
C CYS A 24 13.42 10.52 -0.39
N ILE A 25 12.75 11.36 0.43
CA ILE A 25 13.37 12.43 1.23
C ILE A 25 14.18 13.43 0.37
N ALA A 26 13.93 13.49 -0.94
CA ALA A 26 14.74 14.25 -1.89
C ALA A 26 13.95 15.25 -2.74
N SER A 27 12.67 14.97 -3.01
CA SER A 27 11.82 15.80 -3.87
C SER A 27 10.62 16.34 -3.11
N ALA A 28 10.09 17.49 -3.52
CA ALA A 28 8.85 18.01 -2.97
C ALA A 28 7.68 17.02 -3.22
N PRO A 29 6.82 16.78 -2.23
CA PRO A 29 5.64 15.96 -2.43
C PRO A 29 4.63 16.64 -3.35
N VAL A 30 3.84 15.82 -4.06
CA VAL A 30 2.79 16.27 -4.99
C VAL A 30 1.46 15.60 -4.67
N PHE A 31 1.51 14.42 -4.04
CA PHE A 31 0.33 13.66 -3.64
C PHE A 31 0.37 13.37 -2.14
N ALA A 32 -0.79 13.42 -1.51
CA ALA A 32 -1.04 12.72 -0.26
C ALA A 32 -1.47 11.30 -0.60
N TYR A 33 -1.00 10.32 0.15
CA TYR A 33 -1.40 8.93 -0.01
C TYR A 33 -1.95 8.36 1.30
N GLU A 34 -2.92 7.47 1.18
CA GLU A 34 -3.39 6.60 2.25
C GLU A 34 -3.34 5.15 1.75
N PHE A 35 -2.76 4.29 2.58
CA PHE A 35 -2.52 2.88 2.29
C PHE A 35 -3.13 2.04 3.42
N ALA A 36 -4.09 1.19 3.09
CA ALA A 36 -4.72 0.26 4.01
C ALA A 36 -4.19 -1.16 3.76
N THR A 37 -3.81 -1.85 4.84
CA THR A 37 -3.36 -3.24 4.84
C THR A 37 -3.96 -3.95 6.06
N SER A 38 -4.51 -5.14 5.86
CA SER A 38 -4.97 -6.02 6.93
C SER A 38 -3.81 -6.88 7.47
N ASP A 39 -3.68 -6.97 8.79
CA ASP A 39 -2.78 -7.86 9.55
C ASP A 39 -3.32 -9.31 9.59
N GLU A 40 -2.50 -10.28 10.00
CA GLU A 40 -2.90 -11.67 10.32
C GLU A 40 -4.02 -11.76 11.38
N ASN A 41 -4.20 -10.73 12.20
CA ASN A 41 -5.27 -10.59 13.18
C ASN A 41 -6.54 -9.89 12.64
N ASP A 42 -6.63 -9.68 11.32
CA ASP A 42 -7.72 -8.94 10.65
C ASP A 42 -7.82 -7.45 11.06
N GLU A 43 -6.80 -6.93 11.74
CA GLU A 43 -6.71 -5.51 12.06
C GLU A 43 -6.25 -4.72 10.83
N THR A 44 -7.02 -3.70 10.43
CA THR A 44 -6.65 -2.82 9.32
C THR A 44 -5.69 -1.74 9.81
N ARG A 45 -4.46 -1.77 9.30
CA ARG A 45 -3.46 -0.71 9.51
C ARG A 45 -3.51 0.29 8.37
N PHE A 46 -3.58 1.57 8.72
CA PHE A 46 -3.54 2.67 7.77
C PHE A 46 -2.18 3.37 7.84
N LEU A 47 -1.45 3.37 6.73
CA LEU A 47 -0.26 4.19 6.54
C LEU A 47 -0.65 5.39 5.68
N LYS A 48 -0.35 6.59 6.15
CA LYS A 48 -0.65 7.84 5.44
C LYS A 48 0.57 8.74 5.42
N GLY A 49 0.73 9.49 4.34
CA GLY A 49 1.88 10.36 4.13
C GLY A 49 1.81 11.10 2.80
N PHE A 50 2.95 11.62 2.38
CA PHE A 50 3.09 12.42 1.17
C PHE A 50 4.17 11.85 0.25
N CYS A 51 3.87 11.76 -1.04
CA CYS A 51 4.82 11.29 -2.04
C CYS A 51 4.99 12.25 -3.22
N CYS A 52 6.17 12.23 -3.83
CA CYS A 52 6.43 12.90 -5.09
C CYS A 52 5.91 12.05 -6.27
N ALA A 53 5.81 12.67 -7.45
CA ALA A 53 5.32 11.98 -8.65
C ALA A 53 6.12 10.73 -9.05
N PRO A 54 7.47 10.71 -8.97
CA PRO A 54 8.24 9.50 -9.26
C PRO A 54 7.98 8.32 -8.32
N CYS A 55 7.64 8.59 -7.05
CA CYS A 55 7.44 7.53 -6.05
C CYS A 55 6.00 6.97 -6.03
N ALA A 56 5.03 7.66 -6.64
CA ALA A 56 3.65 7.18 -6.71
C ALA A 56 3.53 5.81 -7.45
N PRO A 57 4.17 5.58 -8.62
CA PRO A 57 4.18 4.27 -9.26
C PRO A 57 4.75 3.14 -8.39
N ASP A 58 5.81 3.41 -7.63
CA ASP A 58 6.42 2.42 -6.75
C ASP A 58 5.48 1.99 -5.61
N LEU A 59 4.69 2.94 -5.07
CA LEU A 59 3.64 2.67 -4.10
C LEU A 59 2.55 1.76 -4.67
N VAL A 60 2.11 2.02 -5.90
CA VAL A 60 1.12 1.17 -6.59
C VAL A 60 1.67 -0.23 -6.84
N LYS A 61 2.94 -0.32 -7.26
CA LYS A 61 3.58 -1.62 -7.49
C LYS A 61 3.67 -2.44 -6.20
N LYS A 62 4.02 -1.81 -5.07
CA LYS A 62 4.05 -2.49 -3.77
C LYS A 62 2.70 -3.11 -3.39
N LEU A 63 1.59 -2.44 -3.68
CA LEU A 63 0.26 -3.05 -3.48
C LEU A 63 0.07 -4.29 -4.35
N ALA A 64 0.35 -4.17 -5.64
CA ALA A 64 0.15 -5.26 -6.59
C ALA A 64 0.96 -6.49 -6.19
N ASP A 65 2.19 -6.29 -5.70
CA ASP A 65 3.03 -7.38 -5.19
C ASP A 65 2.45 -8.01 -3.89
N ILE A 66 1.87 -7.20 -2.99
CA ILE A 66 1.22 -7.70 -1.77
C ILE A 66 -0.04 -8.51 -2.10
N GLU A 67 -0.90 -8.01 -2.98
CA GLU A 67 -2.11 -8.71 -3.41
C GLU A 67 -1.78 -10.01 -4.14
N SER A 68 -0.80 -9.96 -5.06
CA SER A 68 -0.31 -11.14 -5.79
C SER A 68 0.21 -12.21 -4.84
N ARG A 69 0.99 -11.83 -3.81
CA ARG A 69 1.47 -12.79 -2.81
C ARG A 69 0.33 -13.38 -1.97
N ALA A 70 -0.61 -12.56 -1.54
CA ALA A 70 -1.76 -13.04 -0.78
C ALA A 70 -2.58 -14.07 -1.59
N TRP A 71 -2.76 -13.84 -2.88
CA TRP A 71 -3.44 -14.79 -3.76
C TRP A 71 -2.64 -16.07 -3.94
N ALA A 72 -1.32 -16.00 -4.11
CA ALA A 72 -0.47 -17.18 -4.21
C ALA A 72 -0.49 -18.03 -2.91
N GLU A 73 -0.56 -17.39 -1.74
CA GLU A 73 -0.70 -18.08 -0.46
C GLU A 73 -2.09 -18.74 -0.31
N GLU A 74 -3.16 -18.05 -0.70
CA GLU A 74 -4.52 -18.61 -0.73
C GLU A 74 -4.61 -19.82 -1.69
N GLU A 75 -4.02 -19.73 -2.89
CA GLU A 75 -4.00 -20.80 -3.89
C GLU A 75 -3.22 -22.03 -3.39
N ALA A 76 -2.04 -21.83 -2.80
CA ALA A 76 -1.25 -22.90 -2.20
C ALA A 76 -1.97 -23.59 -1.02
N ALA A 77 -2.71 -22.83 -0.21
CA ALA A 77 -3.51 -23.39 0.89
C ALA A 77 -4.68 -24.24 0.36
N LEU A 78 -5.33 -23.81 -0.72
CA LEU A 78 -6.38 -24.58 -1.39
C LEU A 78 -5.83 -25.89 -1.97
N GLU A 79 -4.72 -25.86 -2.72
CA GLU A 79 -4.08 -27.05 -3.26
C GLU A 79 -3.66 -28.05 -2.16
N ALA A 80 -3.11 -27.55 -1.05
CA ALA A 80 -2.74 -28.37 0.09
C ALA A 80 -3.96 -29.01 0.78
N SER A 81 -5.12 -28.33 0.78
CA SER A 81 -6.36 -28.84 1.36
C SER A 81 -7.06 -29.89 0.48
N GLU A 82 -6.96 -29.76 -0.86
CA GLU A 82 -7.51 -30.75 -1.80
C GLU A 82 -6.78 -32.11 -1.72
N LEU A 83 -5.49 -32.10 -1.38
CA LEU A 83 -4.68 -33.31 -1.13
C LEU A 83 -5.02 -34.05 0.17
N VAL A 84 -5.87 -33.49 1.04
CA VAL A 84 -6.27 -34.06 2.34
C VAL A 84 -7.72 -34.59 2.33
N THR A 85 -8.34 -34.69 1.16
CA THR A 85 -9.66 -35.34 1.02
C THR A 85 -9.50 -36.87 0.87
N PRO A 86 -9.99 -37.71 1.81
CA PRO A 86 -9.99 -39.17 1.65
C PRO A 86 -10.99 -39.66 0.59
#